data_AF-A0A7D5GIQ7-F1
#
_entry.id   AF-A0A7D5GIQ7-F1
#
_cell.length_a   1.000
_cell.length_b   1.000
_cell.length_c   1.000
_cell.angle_alpha   90.00
_cell.angle_beta   90.00
_cell.angle_gamma   90.00
#
_symmetry.space_group_name_H-M   'P 1'
#
loop_
_entity.id
_entity.type
_entity.pdbx_description
1 polymer ?
#
loop_
_entity_poly.entity_id
_entity_poly.type
_entity_poly.pdbx_seq_one_letter_code
_entity_poly.pdbx_strand_id
1 'polypeptide(L)'
;MLPLQSGGTTSTVLLVAAVTLLLVVAFLLLQLWLSVRSLSAQDTDVEVDSDALTTAVSRTFTDLEFAEKVDRIEQHAGKMRSLHSDLDSMLRDPRKRGAFGEEQLDVLLSDHLPPEMYGLRERVVDGKTPDAHIRTSSGLVCVDAKFPLDNYERAVGTDDEDEAARYRDAFARDVESQLEKIATDYVRPAAGTTDFAFAFIPSESVYYHLVTEEYDLLREYTRRGVQVVSPLTFGHKLELIKADVQARQLSEQAEEVAAELDSLRDAFASVEDEWGVLQTHVRNAANKAEDVDRQYQRLRGEFDRIDGPSLAADGELAADGQGAADGEGS
;
A
#
# COMPACT_ATOMS: atom_id res chain seq x y z
N MET A 1 41.52 -68.65 -30.59
CA MET A 1 41.80 -67.34 -29.95
C MET A 1 41.01 -66.29 -30.72
N LEU A 2 39.93 -65.78 -30.15
CA LEU A 2 39.16 -64.64 -30.68
C LEU A 2 39.16 -63.56 -29.59
N PRO A 3 39.52 -62.30 -29.91
CA PRO A 3 39.39 -61.21 -28.95
C PRO A 3 37.94 -60.68 -28.97
N LEU A 4 37.35 -60.55 -27.79
CA LEU A 4 36.04 -59.94 -27.59
C LEU A 4 36.18 -58.41 -27.61
N GLN A 5 35.42 -57.78 -28.51
CA GLN A 5 35.19 -56.34 -28.59
C GLN A 5 34.40 -55.84 -27.37
N SER A 6 34.85 -54.76 -26.72
CA SER A 6 34.07 -54.01 -25.71
C SER A 6 34.22 -52.48 -25.83
N GLY A 7 34.23 -51.95 -27.06
CA GLY A 7 34.37 -50.51 -27.33
C GLY A 7 33.08 -49.72 -27.62
N GLY A 8 31.90 -50.31 -27.44
CA GLY A 8 30.64 -49.75 -27.98
C GLY A 8 29.71 -49.02 -27.01
N THR A 9 29.86 -49.19 -25.70
CA THR A 9 28.83 -48.76 -24.72
C THR A 9 29.03 -47.36 -24.16
N THR A 10 30.25 -46.85 -24.11
CA THR A 10 30.53 -45.50 -23.59
C THR A 10 30.16 -44.40 -24.58
N SER A 11 30.36 -44.65 -25.88
CA SER A 11 30.02 -43.71 -26.95
C SER A 11 28.51 -43.53 -27.12
N THR A 12 27.72 -44.61 -26.99
CA THR A 12 26.27 -44.55 -27.10
C THR A 12 25.62 -43.82 -25.92
N VAL A 13 26.14 -44.00 -24.70
CA VAL A 13 25.65 -43.29 -23.50
C VAL A 13 25.91 -41.78 -23.59
N LEU A 14 27.09 -41.37 -24.07
CA LEU A 14 27.42 -39.95 -24.27
C LEU A 14 26.54 -39.31 -25.36
N LEU A 15 26.25 -40.04 -26.44
CA LEU A 15 25.42 -39.55 -27.53
C LEU A 15 23.97 -39.38 -27.09
N VAL A 16 23.43 -40.32 -26.32
CA VAL A 16 22.07 -40.21 -25.75
C VAL A 16 21.99 -39.03 -24.78
N ALA A 17 22.99 -38.82 -23.91
CA ALA A 17 23.02 -37.69 -22.99
C ALA A 17 23.12 -36.33 -23.70
N ALA A 18 23.86 -36.24 -24.81
CA ALA A 18 23.96 -35.03 -25.60
C ALA A 18 22.63 -34.70 -26.31
N VAL A 19 21.94 -35.73 -26.83
CA VAL A 19 20.63 -35.56 -27.50
C VAL A 19 19.55 -35.15 -26.50
N THR A 20 19.52 -35.74 -25.30
CA THR A 20 18.55 -35.35 -24.27
C THR A 20 18.79 -33.92 -23.78
N LEU A 21 20.05 -33.51 -23.61
CA LEU A 21 20.40 -32.13 -23.27
C LEU A 21 19.94 -31.14 -24.36
N LEU A 22 20.17 -31.46 -25.62
CA LEU A 22 19.72 -30.64 -26.76
C LEU A 22 18.21 -30.47 -26.81
N LEU A 23 17.45 -31.56 -26.54
CA LEU A 23 15.99 -31.51 -26.50
C LEU A 23 15.47 -30.66 -25.34
N VAL A 24 16.12 -30.73 -24.17
CA VAL A 24 15.76 -29.89 -23.02
C VAL A 24 16.05 -28.42 -23.31
N VAL A 25 17.20 -28.11 -23.91
CA VAL A 25 17.55 -26.73 -24.30
C VAL A 25 16.58 -26.19 -25.36
N ALA A 26 16.23 -26.99 -26.37
CA ALA A 26 15.26 -26.59 -27.38
C ALA A 26 13.86 -26.37 -26.78
N PHE A 27 13.45 -27.18 -25.81
CA PHE A 27 12.18 -27.02 -25.10
C PHE A 27 12.17 -25.75 -24.25
N LEU A 28 13.26 -25.45 -23.53
CA LEU A 28 13.39 -24.21 -22.74
C LEU A 28 13.41 -22.97 -23.64
N LEU A 29 14.11 -23.02 -24.78
CA LEU A 29 14.11 -21.94 -25.76
C LEU A 29 12.73 -21.75 -26.41
N LEU A 30 11.99 -22.83 -26.64
CA LEU A 30 10.61 -22.76 -27.13
C LEU A 30 9.67 -22.15 -26.09
N GLN A 31 9.78 -22.52 -24.81
CA GLN A 31 9.02 -21.92 -23.71
C GLN A 31 9.34 -20.43 -23.54
N LEU A 32 10.62 -20.07 -23.66
CA LEU A 32 11.06 -18.68 -23.62
C LEU A 32 10.57 -17.90 -24.84
N TRP A 33 10.66 -18.48 -26.04
CA TRP A 33 10.15 -17.88 -27.27
C TRP A 33 8.63 -17.70 -27.23
N LEU A 34 7.88 -18.67 -26.69
CA LEU A 34 6.44 -18.56 -26.47
C LEU A 34 6.10 -17.48 -25.45
N SER A 35 6.89 -17.34 -24.38
CA SER A 35 6.71 -16.31 -23.35
C SER A 35 7.03 -14.89 -23.88
N VAL A 36 8.10 -14.75 -24.68
CA VAL A 36 8.45 -13.48 -25.34
C VAL A 36 7.45 -13.14 -26.46
N ARG A 37 6.93 -14.15 -27.15
CA ARG A 37 5.85 -13.97 -28.15
C ARG A 37 4.53 -13.59 -27.51
N SER A 38 4.21 -14.07 -26.30
CA SER A 38 3.04 -13.59 -25.56
C SER A 38 3.19 -12.15 -25.07
N LEU A 39 4.42 -11.67 -24.88
CA LEU A 39 4.71 -10.29 -24.48
C LEU A 39 4.73 -9.31 -25.68
N SER A 40 5.14 -9.77 -26.87
CA SER A 40 5.19 -8.93 -28.09
C SER A 40 3.84 -8.80 -28.83
N ALA A 41 2.76 -9.38 -28.31
CA ALA A 41 1.40 -9.17 -28.81
C ALA A 41 0.66 -8.03 -28.09
N GLN A 42 1.33 -7.34 -27.16
CA GLN A 42 0.75 -6.27 -26.37
C GLN A 42 1.64 -5.03 -26.48
N ASP A 43 1.42 -4.26 -27.56
CA ASP A 43 1.76 -2.83 -27.57
C ASP A 43 0.95 -2.19 -26.43
N THR A 44 1.54 -2.11 -25.25
CA THR A 44 1.02 -1.34 -24.12
C THR A 44 2.01 -0.23 -23.84
N ASP A 45 1.61 0.98 -24.22
CA ASP A 45 1.94 2.17 -23.45
C ASP A 45 1.79 1.81 -21.96
N VAL A 46 2.86 1.95 -21.20
CA VAL A 46 2.83 1.79 -19.74
C VAL A 46 2.18 3.06 -19.19
N GLU A 47 0.87 3.12 -19.28
CA GLU A 47 0.05 3.99 -18.46
C GLU A 47 -0.23 3.21 -17.17
N VAL A 48 0.24 3.72 -16.04
CA VAL A 48 -0.05 3.17 -14.71
C VAL A 48 -1.57 3.19 -14.55
N ASP A 49 -2.19 2.02 -14.62
CA ASP A 49 -3.63 1.86 -14.57
C ASP A 49 -4.16 2.31 -13.20
N SER A 50 -4.60 3.56 -13.15
CA SER A 50 -5.24 4.19 -12.00
C SER A 50 -6.42 3.35 -11.51
N ASP A 51 -7.09 2.60 -12.38
CA ASP A 51 -8.22 1.75 -12.00
C ASP A 51 -7.75 0.50 -11.26
N ALA A 52 -6.57 -0.06 -11.57
CA ALA A 52 -5.98 -1.17 -10.84
C ALA A 52 -5.54 -0.75 -9.43
N LEU A 53 -4.94 0.43 -9.29
CA LEU A 53 -4.57 1.00 -7.99
C LEU A 53 -5.82 1.36 -7.18
N THR A 54 -6.82 1.98 -7.81
CA THR A 54 -8.10 2.32 -7.16
C THR A 54 -8.88 1.08 -6.76
N THR A 55 -8.80 0.00 -7.55
CA THR A 55 -9.43 -1.29 -7.23
C THR A 55 -8.69 -2.03 -6.13
N ALA A 56 -7.35 -2.00 -6.11
CA ALA A 56 -6.55 -2.58 -5.04
C ALA A 56 -6.80 -1.84 -3.72
N VAL A 57 -6.77 -0.51 -3.75
CA VAL A 57 -7.10 0.35 -2.60
C VAL A 57 -8.55 0.15 -2.16
N SER A 58 -9.52 0.09 -3.09
CA SER A 58 -10.93 -0.20 -2.76
C SER A 58 -11.12 -1.59 -2.18
N ARG A 59 -10.38 -2.59 -2.68
CA ARG A 59 -10.37 -3.94 -2.10
C ARG A 59 -9.75 -3.96 -0.72
N THR A 60 -8.68 -3.21 -0.46
CA THR A 60 -8.13 -3.04 0.90
C THR A 60 -9.10 -2.29 1.82
N PHE A 61 -9.80 -1.27 1.33
CA PHE A 61 -10.87 -0.59 2.08
C PHE A 61 -12.09 -1.48 2.35
N THR A 62 -12.37 -2.45 1.47
CA THR A 62 -13.46 -3.42 1.62
C THR A 62 -13.05 -4.59 2.53
N ASP A 63 -11.81 -5.07 2.41
CA ASP A 63 -11.17 -6.10 3.25
C ASP A 63 -10.85 -5.59 4.67
N LEU A 64 -10.87 -4.27 4.90
CA LEU A 64 -10.84 -3.67 6.25
C LEU A 64 -12.15 -3.85 7.05
N GLU A 65 -13.05 -4.72 6.56
CA GLU A 65 -14.27 -5.22 7.22
C GLU A 65 -15.04 -4.15 8.00
N PHE A 66 -15.43 -3.08 7.29
CA PHE A 66 -16.32 -2.07 7.85
C PHE A 66 -17.63 -2.69 8.38
N ALA A 67 -18.10 -3.79 7.76
CA ALA A 67 -19.26 -4.55 8.22
C ALA A 67 -19.01 -5.33 9.53
N GLU A 68 -17.83 -5.94 9.71
CA GLU A 68 -17.48 -6.64 10.95
C GLU A 68 -17.26 -5.65 12.11
N LYS A 69 -16.69 -4.47 11.81
CA LYS A 69 -16.60 -3.36 12.77
C LYS A 69 -17.97 -2.80 13.15
N VAL A 70 -18.93 -2.71 12.22
CA VAL A 70 -20.33 -2.33 12.49
C VAL A 70 -21.03 -3.37 13.39
N ASP A 71 -20.79 -4.66 13.15
CA ASP A 71 -21.34 -5.74 13.99
C ASP A 71 -20.74 -5.70 15.42
N ARG A 72 -19.45 -5.35 15.52
CA ARG A 72 -18.77 -5.09 16.80
C ARG A 72 -19.32 -3.83 17.49
N ILE A 73 -19.59 -2.76 16.74
CA ILE A 73 -20.27 -1.56 17.24
C ILE A 73 -21.65 -1.92 17.81
N GLU A 74 -22.44 -2.75 17.15
CA GLU A 74 -23.75 -3.17 17.65
C GLU A 74 -23.65 -4.01 18.93
N GLN A 75 -22.67 -4.92 19.02
CA GLN A 75 -22.42 -5.70 20.25
C GLN A 75 -21.91 -4.83 21.41
N HIS A 76 -21.00 -3.89 21.15
CA HIS A 76 -20.53 -2.93 22.14
C HIS A 76 -21.65 -1.97 22.56
N ALA A 77 -22.52 -1.55 21.64
CA ALA A 77 -23.72 -0.77 21.93
C ALA A 77 -24.72 -1.56 22.80
N GLY A 78 -24.85 -2.88 22.60
CA GLY A 78 -25.64 -3.77 23.45
C GLY A 78 -25.10 -3.86 24.89
N LYS A 79 -23.77 -4.03 25.03
CA LYS A 79 -23.08 -4.06 26.33
C LYS A 79 -23.11 -2.69 27.04
N MET A 80 -23.08 -1.59 26.29
CA MET A 80 -23.28 -0.23 26.80
C MET A 80 -24.74 0.03 27.22
N ARG A 81 -25.73 -0.53 26.51
CA ARG A 81 -27.15 -0.39 26.88
C ARG A 81 -27.46 -1.04 28.24
N SER A 82 -26.76 -2.13 28.59
CA SER A 82 -26.82 -2.70 29.94
C SER A 82 -26.11 -1.85 31.00
N LEU A 83 -24.98 -1.20 30.68
CA LEU A 83 -24.31 -0.25 31.58
C LEU A 83 -25.17 1.00 31.84
N HIS A 84 -26.05 1.35 30.90
CA HIS A 84 -27.01 2.45 30.99
C HIS A 84 -28.01 2.33 32.15
N SER A 85 -28.39 1.11 32.52
CA SER A 85 -29.35 0.87 33.61
C SER A 85 -28.71 0.99 35.00
N ASP A 86 -27.42 0.71 35.13
CA ASP A 86 -26.71 0.75 36.43
C ASP A 86 -26.19 2.17 36.74
N LEU A 87 -25.98 3.01 35.71
CA LEU A 87 -25.45 4.38 35.78
C LEU A 87 -26.31 5.34 36.61
N ASP A 88 -27.64 5.33 36.43
CA ASP A 88 -28.55 6.31 37.06
C ASP A 88 -28.55 6.20 38.60
N SER A 89 -28.20 5.02 39.11
CA SER A 89 -28.10 4.75 40.55
C SER A 89 -26.76 5.19 41.17
N MET A 90 -25.67 5.18 40.38
CA MET A 90 -24.29 5.44 40.84
C MET A 90 -23.88 6.92 40.74
N LEU A 91 -24.59 7.71 39.93
CA LEU A 91 -24.32 9.15 39.72
C LEU A 91 -24.75 10.06 40.88
N ARG A 92 -25.44 9.53 41.90
CA ARG A 92 -25.97 10.30 43.05
C ARG A 92 -24.91 10.85 44.03
N ASP A 93 -23.67 10.37 43.98
CA ASP A 93 -22.57 10.84 44.84
C ASP A 93 -21.49 11.54 44.00
N PRO A 94 -21.26 12.86 44.19
CA PRO A 94 -20.31 13.65 43.40
C PRO A 94 -18.88 13.09 43.35
N ARG A 95 -18.41 12.43 44.42
CA ARG A 95 -17.04 11.88 44.46
C ARG A 95 -16.94 10.58 43.68
N LYS A 96 -17.95 9.71 43.82
CA LYS A 96 -18.01 8.45 43.08
C LYS A 96 -18.20 8.71 41.59
N ARG A 97 -18.97 9.75 41.25
CA ARG A 97 -19.19 10.22 39.89
C ARG A 97 -17.91 10.68 39.19
N GLY A 98 -17.10 11.52 39.85
CA GLY A 98 -15.83 11.97 39.29
C GLY A 98 -14.88 10.80 39.01
N ALA A 99 -14.71 9.91 40.00
CA ALA A 99 -13.87 8.72 39.84
C ALA A 99 -14.40 7.76 38.74
N PHE A 100 -15.72 7.61 38.63
CA PHE A 100 -16.34 6.76 37.63
C PHE A 100 -16.21 7.32 36.21
N GLY A 101 -16.39 8.63 36.01
CA GLY A 101 -16.20 9.26 34.70
C GLY A 101 -14.76 9.16 34.21
N GLU A 102 -13.81 9.27 35.15
CA GLU A 102 -12.39 9.06 34.90
C GLU A 102 -12.05 7.61 34.53
N GLU A 103 -12.56 6.63 35.29
CA GLU A 103 -12.39 5.21 35.01
C GLU A 103 -13.01 4.81 33.67
N GLN A 104 -14.19 5.35 33.35
CA GLN A 104 -14.86 5.10 32.06
C GLN A 104 -14.05 5.65 30.89
N LEU A 105 -13.45 6.84 31.03
CA LEU A 105 -12.59 7.41 30.01
C LEU A 105 -11.35 6.53 29.77
N ASP A 106 -10.72 6.05 30.84
CA ASP A 106 -9.55 5.15 30.78
C ASP A 106 -9.90 3.83 30.05
N VAL A 107 -11.00 3.19 30.45
CA VAL A 107 -11.49 1.96 29.80
C VAL A 107 -11.74 2.19 28.32
N LEU A 108 -12.46 3.26 27.94
CA LEU A 108 -12.72 3.55 26.52
C LEU A 108 -11.45 3.79 25.72
N LEU A 109 -10.46 4.49 26.27
CA LEU A 109 -9.19 4.71 25.59
C LEU A 109 -8.43 3.40 25.41
N SER A 110 -8.33 2.60 26.47
CA SER A 110 -7.61 1.32 26.47
C SER A 110 -8.24 0.25 25.57
N ASP A 111 -9.57 0.22 25.48
CA ASP A 111 -10.31 -0.74 24.64
C ASP A 111 -10.14 -0.42 23.15
N HIS A 112 -10.04 0.87 22.79
CA HIS A 112 -10.04 1.30 21.40
C HIS A 112 -8.62 1.56 20.85
N LEU A 113 -7.72 2.12 21.66
CA LEU A 113 -6.41 2.61 21.24
C LEU A 113 -5.25 1.85 21.90
N PRO A 114 -4.12 1.65 21.18
CA PRO A 114 -2.88 1.18 21.78
C PRO A 114 -2.37 2.17 22.85
N PRO A 115 -1.68 1.70 23.91
CA PRO A 115 -1.15 2.55 24.98
C PRO A 115 -0.24 3.68 24.50
N GLU A 116 0.42 3.53 23.35
CA GLU A 116 1.34 4.53 22.81
C GLU A 116 0.61 5.72 22.17
N MET A 117 -0.67 5.55 21.81
CA MET A 117 -1.50 6.55 21.14
C MET A 117 -2.21 7.49 22.11
N TYR A 118 -2.20 7.26 23.42
CA TYR A 118 -2.84 8.17 24.36
C TYR A 118 -2.02 8.31 25.65
N GLY A 119 -2.32 9.35 26.42
CA GLY A 119 -1.80 9.53 27.76
C GLY A 119 -2.84 10.14 28.68
N LEU A 120 -2.81 9.77 29.95
CA LEU A 120 -3.80 10.15 30.95
C LEU A 120 -3.20 11.17 31.90
N ARG A 121 -3.86 12.32 32.08
CA ARG A 121 -3.48 13.37 33.04
C ARG A 121 -2.01 13.80 32.93
N GLU A 122 -1.47 13.77 31.72
CA GLU A 122 -0.13 14.24 31.44
C GLU A 122 -0.14 15.74 31.19
N ARG A 123 0.95 16.41 31.57
CA ARG A 123 1.11 17.83 31.32
C ARG A 123 1.46 18.05 29.84
N VAL A 124 0.50 18.54 29.07
CA VAL A 124 0.60 18.81 27.63
C VAL A 124 0.10 20.24 27.33
N VAL A 125 0.44 20.81 26.17
CA VAL A 125 -0.04 22.16 25.75
C VAL A 125 0.36 23.29 26.72
N ASP A 126 1.63 23.70 26.68
CA ASP A 126 2.17 24.79 27.53
C ASP A 126 1.94 24.63 29.04
N GLY A 127 1.92 23.39 29.52
CA GLY A 127 1.82 23.10 30.95
C GLY A 127 0.40 22.86 31.47
N LYS A 128 -0.60 22.80 30.59
CA LYS A 128 -1.97 22.36 30.92
C LYS A 128 -2.02 20.84 31.09
N THR A 129 -3.08 20.34 31.71
CA THR A 129 -3.24 18.90 31.97
C THR A 129 -4.68 18.52 31.67
N PRO A 130 -4.98 18.03 30.46
CA PRO A 130 -6.27 17.44 30.15
C PRO A 130 -6.42 16.10 30.89
N ASP A 131 -7.64 15.59 30.98
CA ASP A 131 -7.90 14.29 31.59
C ASP A 131 -7.29 13.17 30.74
N ALA A 132 -7.33 13.32 29.41
CA ALA A 132 -6.56 12.51 28.48
C ALA A 132 -6.09 13.32 27.27
N HIS A 133 -5.08 12.83 26.56
CA HIS A 133 -4.73 13.27 25.23
C HIS A 133 -4.52 12.08 24.31
N ILE A 134 -4.87 12.23 23.04
CA ILE A 134 -4.68 11.23 21.98
C ILE A 134 -3.68 11.81 20.99
N ARG A 135 -2.65 11.02 20.67
CA ARG A 135 -1.63 11.36 19.68
C ARG A 135 -2.15 11.03 18.30
N THR A 136 -2.19 12.03 17.45
CA THR A 136 -2.56 11.88 16.03
C THR A 136 -1.46 12.47 15.16
N SER A 137 -1.53 12.21 13.85
CA SER A 137 -0.66 12.82 12.85
C SER A 137 -0.76 14.36 12.80
N SER A 138 -1.91 14.90 13.18
CA SER A 138 -2.21 16.34 13.14
C SER A 138 -1.90 17.06 14.46
N GLY A 139 -1.41 16.34 15.48
CA GLY A 139 -1.13 16.87 16.81
C GLY A 139 -1.91 16.13 17.91
N LEU A 140 -1.93 16.74 19.10
CA LEU A 140 -2.61 16.16 20.26
C LEU A 140 -4.11 16.53 20.28
N VAL A 141 -4.97 15.53 20.26
CA VAL A 141 -6.40 15.69 20.55
C VAL A 141 -6.59 15.60 22.05
N CYS A 142 -6.95 16.69 22.70
CA CYS A 142 -7.18 16.71 24.15
C CYS A 142 -8.61 16.31 24.49
N VAL A 143 -8.78 15.67 25.66
CA VAL A 143 -10.07 15.26 26.22
C VAL A 143 -10.17 15.80 27.64
N ASP A 144 -11.23 16.56 27.92
CA ASP A 144 -11.57 17.04 29.27
C ASP A 144 -12.92 16.44 29.65
N ALA A 145 -12.94 15.69 30.75
CA ALA A 145 -14.09 14.96 31.30
C ALA A 145 -14.72 15.69 32.51
N LYS A 146 -14.25 16.91 32.81
CA LYS A 146 -14.71 17.67 33.97
C LYS A 146 -16.00 18.39 33.66
N PHE A 147 -17.10 17.66 33.70
CA PHE A 147 -18.41 18.20 33.35
C PHE A 147 -19.25 18.60 34.60
N PRO A 148 -19.80 19.82 34.66
CA PRO A 148 -20.57 20.31 35.81
C PRO A 148 -22.01 19.78 35.78
N LEU A 149 -22.33 18.82 36.64
CA LEU A 149 -23.65 18.15 36.66
C LEU A 149 -24.57 18.58 37.81
N ASP A 150 -24.05 19.36 38.77
CA ASP A 150 -24.77 19.64 40.02
C ASP A 150 -26.10 20.38 39.78
N ASN A 151 -26.14 21.31 38.83
CA ASN A 151 -27.36 22.04 38.49
C ASN A 151 -28.34 21.17 37.67
N TYR A 152 -27.85 20.28 36.82
CA TYR A 152 -28.71 19.30 36.12
C TYR A 152 -29.41 18.38 37.13
N GLU A 153 -28.68 17.85 38.12
CA GLU A 153 -29.24 16.98 39.15
C GLU A 153 -30.31 17.69 39.99
N ARG A 154 -30.08 18.97 40.33
CA ARG A 154 -31.07 19.78 41.05
C ARG A 154 -32.30 20.08 40.21
N ALA A 155 -32.14 20.32 38.91
CA ALA A 155 -33.25 20.55 37.98
C ALA A 155 -34.16 19.31 37.85
N VAL A 156 -33.57 18.12 37.84
CA VAL A 156 -34.32 16.84 37.75
C VAL A 156 -34.90 16.42 39.10
N GLY A 157 -34.26 16.81 40.21
CA GLY A 157 -34.65 16.40 41.56
C GLY A 157 -35.65 17.30 42.29
N THR A 158 -36.07 18.43 41.68
CA THR A 158 -37.08 19.33 42.25
C THR A 158 -38.44 19.12 41.61
N ASP A 159 -39.50 19.16 42.43
CA ASP A 159 -40.90 19.11 41.97
C ASP A 159 -41.46 20.51 41.63
N ASP A 160 -40.70 21.58 41.93
CA ASP A 160 -41.05 22.96 41.62
C ASP A 160 -40.51 23.37 40.25
N GLU A 161 -41.42 23.62 39.29
CA GLU A 161 -41.05 23.95 37.91
C GLU A 161 -40.27 25.28 37.80
N ASP A 162 -40.55 26.26 38.66
CA ASP A 162 -39.84 27.54 38.64
C ASP A 162 -38.40 27.38 39.15
N GLU A 163 -38.19 26.51 40.15
CA GLU A 163 -36.85 26.13 40.58
C GLU A 163 -36.13 25.27 39.54
N ALA A 164 -36.83 24.32 38.92
CA ALA A 164 -36.28 23.48 37.86
C ALA A 164 -35.77 24.33 36.70
N ALA A 165 -36.54 25.31 36.24
CA ALA A 165 -36.14 26.24 35.19
C ALA A 165 -34.87 27.02 35.56
N ARG A 166 -34.77 27.52 36.80
CA ARG A 166 -33.56 28.23 37.27
C ARG A 166 -32.32 27.34 37.28
N TYR A 167 -32.47 26.09 37.67
CA TYR A 167 -31.36 25.13 37.65
C TYR A 167 -30.95 24.73 36.22
N ARG A 168 -31.90 24.59 35.29
CA ARG A 168 -31.60 24.37 33.86
C ARG A 168 -30.78 25.52 33.27
N ASP A 169 -31.20 26.77 33.51
CA ASP A 169 -30.45 27.96 33.07
C ASP A 169 -29.04 28.02 33.69
N ALA A 170 -28.90 27.64 34.95
CA ALA A 170 -27.61 27.60 35.63
C ALA A 170 -26.71 26.50 35.06
N PHE A 171 -27.28 25.33 34.75
CA PHE A 171 -26.58 24.23 34.10
C PHE A 171 -26.07 24.63 32.72
N ALA A 172 -26.89 25.26 31.88
CA ALA A 172 -26.46 25.74 30.56
C ALA A 172 -25.24 26.68 30.64
N ARG A 173 -25.24 27.61 31.61
CA ARG A 173 -24.10 28.53 31.85
C ARG A 173 -22.85 27.81 32.33
N ASP A 174 -22.99 26.81 33.21
CA ASP A 174 -21.86 26.02 33.68
C ASP A 174 -21.22 25.23 32.53
N VAL A 175 -22.05 24.67 31.65
CA VAL A 175 -21.62 23.95 30.45
C VAL A 175 -20.90 24.90 29.50
N GLU A 176 -21.49 26.05 29.18
CA GLU A 176 -20.86 27.07 28.35
C GLU A 176 -19.47 27.47 28.89
N SER A 177 -19.36 27.75 30.19
CA SER A 177 -18.08 28.09 30.82
C SER A 177 -17.04 26.98 30.69
N GLN A 178 -17.47 25.71 30.77
CA GLN A 178 -16.57 24.58 30.61
C GLN A 178 -16.14 24.41 29.15
N LEU A 179 -17.04 24.58 28.17
CA LEU A 179 -16.71 24.53 26.75
C LEU A 179 -15.76 25.66 26.35
N GLU A 180 -15.97 26.87 26.87
CA GLU A 180 -15.07 28.03 26.68
C GLU A 180 -13.65 27.73 27.17
N LYS A 181 -13.56 27.15 28.37
CA LYS A 181 -12.28 26.72 28.94
C LYS A 181 -11.59 25.70 28.04
N ILE A 182 -12.31 24.69 27.56
CA ILE A 182 -11.75 23.65 26.67
C ILE A 182 -11.27 24.26 25.35
N ALA A 183 -12.08 25.15 24.74
CA ALA A 183 -11.70 25.86 23.52
C ALA A 183 -10.39 26.63 23.71
N THR A 184 -10.29 27.38 24.81
CA THR A 184 -9.13 28.23 25.11
C THR A 184 -7.89 27.42 25.45
N ASP A 185 -8.02 26.39 26.28
CA ASP A 185 -6.86 25.65 26.81
C ASP A 185 -6.34 24.60 25.83
N TYR A 186 -7.22 24.01 25.01
CA TYR A 186 -6.90 22.79 24.26
C TYR A 186 -7.13 22.84 22.75
N VAL A 187 -7.79 23.86 22.21
CA VAL A 187 -7.89 24.07 20.75
C VAL A 187 -6.82 25.08 20.32
N ARG A 188 -5.55 24.65 20.40
CA ARG A 188 -4.36 25.48 20.17
C ARG A 188 -3.37 24.82 19.19
N PRO A 189 -3.65 24.82 17.86
CA PRO A 189 -2.75 24.26 16.86
C PRO A 189 -1.31 24.80 16.93
N ALA A 190 -1.14 26.08 17.24
CA ALA A 190 0.17 26.70 17.43
C ALA A 190 0.98 26.14 18.62
N ALA A 191 0.32 25.47 19.57
CA ALA A 191 0.93 24.83 20.74
C ALA A 191 0.98 23.28 20.61
N GLY A 192 0.71 22.73 19.42
CA GLY A 192 0.83 21.31 19.11
C GLY A 192 -0.42 20.45 19.35
N THR A 193 -1.58 21.06 19.59
CA THR A 193 -2.86 20.34 19.60
C THR A 193 -3.49 20.30 18.21
N THR A 194 -4.56 19.54 18.05
CA THR A 194 -5.45 19.65 16.89
C THR A 194 -6.29 20.94 16.93
N ASP A 195 -6.99 21.22 15.83
CA ASP A 195 -8.01 22.26 15.69
C ASP A 195 -9.35 21.90 16.34
N PHE A 196 -9.39 20.75 17.03
CA PHE A 196 -10.50 20.35 17.87
C PHE A 196 -10.04 19.66 19.17
N ALA A 197 -10.93 19.61 20.15
CA ALA A 197 -10.81 18.89 21.42
C ALA A 197 -12.16 18.28 21.82
N PHE A 198 -12.13 17.28 22.72
CA PHE A 198 -13.33 16.62 23.20
C PHE A 198 -13.72 17.07 24.60
N ALA A 199 -14.99 17.44 24.76
CA ALA A 199 -15.64 17.57 26.06
C ALA A 199 -16.40 16.27 26.33
N PHE A 200 -15.85 15.43 27.21
CA PHE A 200 -16.40 14.11 27.52
C PHE A 200 -17.44 14.20 28.64
N ILE A 201 -18.64 13.67 28.37
CA ILE A 201 -19.75 13.60 29.32
C ILE A 201 -19.98 12.14 29.69
N PRO A 202 -19.71 11.72 30.94
CA PRO A 202 -19.81 10.32 31.36
C PRO A 202 -21.27 9.86 31.58
N SER A 203 -22.20 10.30 30.75
CA SER A 203 -23.62 9.95 30.78
C SER A 203 -24.28 10.25 29.42
N GLU A 204 -24.86 9.23 28.76
CA GLU A 204 -25.63 9.50 27.54
C GLU A 204 -26.87 10.33 27.84
N SER A 205 -27.54 10.12 28.97
CA SER A 205 -28.79 10.84 29.28
C SER A 205 -28.54 12.36 29.37
N VAL A 206 -27.44 12.77 30.00
CA VAL A 206 -27.02 14.17 30.03
C VAL A 206 -26.64 14.65 28.63
N TYR A 207 -25.88 13.86 27.88
CA TYR A 207 -25.54 14.19 26.50
C TYR A 207 -26.78 14.42 25.62
N TYR A 208 -27.78 13.53 25.70
CA TYR A 208 -29.04 13.66 24.97
C TYR A 208 -29.81 14.92 25.38
N HIS A 209 -29.85 15.23 26.68
CA HIS A 209 -30.45 16.46 27.16
C HIS A 209 -29.78 17.69 26.54
N LEU A 210 -28.45 17.75 26.51
CA LEU A 210 -27.71 18.87 25.90
C LEU A 210 -27.91 18.98 24.40
N VAL A 211 -27.92 17.87 23.67
CA VAL A 211 -28.15 17.88 22.22
C VAL A 211 -29.58 18.30 21.88
N THR A 212 -30.53 18.09 22.79
CA THR A 212 -31.94 18.42 22.59
C THR A 212 -32.26 19.86 23.01
N GLU A 213 -31.85 20.26 24.21
CA GLU A 213 -32.21 21.55 24.82
C GLU A 213 -31.19 22.65 24.52
N GLU A 214 -29.90 22.30 24.42
CA GLU A 214 -28.78 23.24 24.28
C GLU A 214 -28.09 23.12 22.90
N TYR A 215 -28.85 22.75 21.86
CA TYR A 215 -28.32 22.48 20.53
C TYR A 215 -27.49 23.63 19.95
N ASP A 216 -27.99 24.86 20.06
CA ASP A 216 -27.33 26.04 19.50
C ASP A 216 -25.98 26.33 20.19
N LEU A 217 -25.92 26.15 21.51
CA LEU A 217 -24.69 26.23 22.29
C LEU A 217 -23.67 25.21 21.79
N LEU A 218 -24.06 23.93 21.70
CA LEU A 218 -23.17 22.87 21.23
C LEU A 218 -22.68 23.13 19.80
N ARG A 219 -23.56 23.63 18.93
CA ARG A 219 -23.22 23.97 17.55
C ARG A 219 -22.23 25.12 17.45
N GLU A 220 -22.37 26.14 18.29
CA GLU A 220 -21.40 27.22 18.37
C GLU A 220 -20.02 26.69 18.76
N TYR A 221 -19.94 25.92 19.84
CA TYR A 221 -18.67 25.40 20.33
C TYR A 221 -18.04 24.37 19.41
N THR A 222 -18.84 23.59 18.68
CA THR A 222 -18.36 22.70 17.61
C THR A 222 -17.62 23.48 16.53
N ARG A 223 -18.12 24.66 16.14
CA ARG A 223 -17.43 25.53 15.15
C ARG A 223 -16.15 26.13 15.70
N ARG A 224 -16.02 26.20 17.03
CA ARG A 224 -14.82 26.66 17.75
C ARG A 224 -13.86 25.50 18.07
N GLY A 225 -14.13 24.30 17.56
CA GLY A 225 -13.30 23.11 17.74
C GLY A 225 -13.63 22.29 18.99
N VAL A 226 -14.63 22.64 19.79
CA VAL A 226 -14.99 21.81 20.96
C VAL A 226 -16.14 20.89 20.61
N GLN A 227 -15.86 19.60 20.57
CA GLN A 227 -16.84 18.57 20.26
C GLN A 227 -17.29 17.88 21.55
N VAL A 228 -18.57 18.01 21.88
CA VAL A 228 -19.16 17.30 23.03
C VAL A 228 -19.43 15.84 22.65
N VAL A 229 -19.03 14.92 23.52
CA VAL A 229 -19.13 13.48 23.28
C VAL A 229 -19.61 12.74 24.51
N SER A 230 -20.48 11.76 24.30
CA SER A 230 -20.84 10.72 25.27
C SER A 230 -19.96 9.47 25.11
N PRO A 231 -20.05 8.46 25.99
CA PRO A 231 -19.29 7.21 25.84
C PRO A 231 -19.48 6.55 24.47
N LEU A 232 -20.71 6.46 23.98
CA LEU A 232 -21.02 5.87 22.68
C LEU A 232 -20.42 6.69 21.53
N THR A 233 -20.65 8.01 21.56
CA THR A 233 -20.15 8.91 20.52
C THR A 233 -18.62 8.96 20.52
N PHE A 234 -18.01 8.94 21.70
CA PHE A 234 -16.57 8.95 21.86
C PHE A 234 -15.95 7.65 21.35
N GLY A 235 -16.51 6.49 21.68
CA GLY A 235 -16.06 5.19 21.16
C GLY A 235 -15.99 5.18 19.62
N HIS A 236 -17.03 5.66 18.93
CA HIS A 236 -17.01 5.78 17.47
C HIS A 236 -15.94 6.74 16.96
N LYS A 237 -15.73 7.87 17.64
CA LYS A 237 -14.66 8.80 17.25
C LYS A 237 -13.27 8.19 17.45
N LEU A 238 -13.07 7.40 18.50
CA LEU A 238 -11.82 6.65 18.70
C LEU A 238 -11.58 5.64 17.58
N GLU A 239 -12.61 4.96 17.10
CA GLU A 239 -12.49 4.06 15.96
C GLU A 239 -12.11 4.79 14.67
N LEU A 240 -12.68 5.98 14.43
CA LEU A 240 -12.29 6.83 13.31
C LEU A 240 -10.83 7.29 13.41
N ILE A 241 -10.40 7.74 14.58
CA ILE A 241 -9.01 8.14 14.82
C ILE A 241 -8.05 6.96 14.59
N LYS A 242 -8.40 5.77 15.09
CA LYS A 242 -7.62 4.56 14.86
C LYS A 242 -7.51 4.22 13.38
N ALA A 243 -8.61 4.31 12.64
CA ALA A 243 -8.63 4.04 11.21
C ALA A 243 -7.78 5.03 10.42
N ASP A 244 -7.80 6.33 10.77
CA ASP A 244 -6.94 7.34 10.15
C ASP A 244 -5.45 7.01 10.34
N VAL A 245 -5.05 6.69 11.57
CA VAL A 245 -3.65 6.33 11.88
C VAL A 245 -3.21 5.09 11.08
N GLN A 246 -4.05 4.06 11.01
CA GLN A 246 -3.76 2.84 10.24
C GLN A 246 -3.66 3.13 8.74
N ALA A 247 -4.58 3.95 8.19
CA ALA A 247 -4.57 4.33 6.79
C ALA A 247 -3.29 5.10 6.42
N ARG A 248 -2.80 5.97 7.31
CA ARG A 248 -1.54 6.70 7.10
C ARG A 248 -0.33 5.78 7.12
N GLN A 249 -0.23 4.88 8.08
CA GLN A 249 0.89 3.91 8.14
C GLN A 249 0.95 3.07 6.86
N LEU A 250 -0.21 2.66 6.33
CA LEU A 250 -0.28 1.95 5.06
C LEU A 250 0.17 2.82 3.87
N SER A 251 -0.21 4.10 3.86
CA SER A 251 0.23 5.06 2.83
C SER A 251 1.75 5.24 2.84
N GLU A 252 2.35 5.41 4.01
CA GLU A 252 3.80 5.57 4.17
C GLU A 252 4.56 4.32 3.69
N GLN A 253 4.05 3.13 4.01
CA GLN A 253 4.62 1.86 3.51
C GLN A 253 4.47 1.72 1.99
N ALA A 254 3.34 2.17 1.41
CA ALA A 254 3.14 2.14 -0.03
C ALA A 254 4.10 3.09 -0.77
N GLU A 255 4.38 4.27 -0.19
CA GLU A 255 5.39 5.21 -0.72
C GLU A 255 6.80 4.61 -0.69
N GLU A 256 7.16 3.90 0.37
CA GLU A 256 8.44 3.18 0.48
C GLU A 256 8.58 2.10 -0.60
N VAL A 257 7.55 1.26 -0.78
CA VAL A 257 7.52 0.23 -1.84
C VAL A 257 7.61 0.85 -3.23
N ALA A 258 6.92 1.96 -3.48
CA ALA A 258 6.99 2.67 -4.76
C ALA A 258 8.43 3.16 -5.05
N ALA A 259 9.10 3.73 -4.05
CA ALA A 259 10.49 4.18 -4.19
C ALA A 259 11.46 3.02 -4.48
N GLU A 260 11.26 1.85 -3.86
CA GLU A 260 12.05 0.65 -4.17
C GLU A 260 11.82 0.15 -5.60
N LEU A 261 10.57 0.17 -6.08
CA LEU A 261 10.23 -0.22 -7.45
C LEU A 261 10.86 0.71 -8.49
N ASP A 262 10.91 2.02 -8.23
CA ASP A 262 11.59 2.99 -9.09
C ASP A 262 13.09 2.69 -9.17
N SER A 263 13.75 2.44 -8.04
CA SER A 263 15.17 2.06 -8.03
C SER A 263 15.41 0.75 -8.79
N LEU A 264 14.48 -0.21 -8.71
CA LEU A 264 14.58 -1.47 -9.44
C LEU A 264 14.41 -1.28 -10.95
N ARG A 265 13.50 -0.39 -11.37
CA ARG A 265 13.30 -0.01 -12.77
C ARG A 265 14.56 0.58 -13.38
N ASP A 266 15.23 1.49 -12.68
CA ASP A 266 16.49 2.08 -13.14
C ASP A 266 17.59 1.02 -13.29
N ALA A 267 17.66 0.07 -12.36
CA ALA A 267 18.59 -1.05 -12.45
C ALA A 267 18.31 -1.94 -13.68
N PHE A 268 17.04 -2.23 -13.98
CA PHE A 268 16.68 -2.98 -15.19
C PHE A 268 17.06 -2.24 -16.47
N ALA A 269 16.82 -0.93 -16.54
CA ALA A 269 17.21 -0.12 -17.70
C ALA A 269 18.73 -0.17 -17.94
N SER A 270 19.53 -0.06 -16.87
CA SER A 270 20.99 -0.19 -16.96
C SER A 270 21.43 -1.57 -17.48
N VAL A 271 20.75 -2.65 -17.04
CA VAL A 271 21.05 -4.01 -17.51
C VAL A 271 20.63 -4.19 -18.98
N GLU A 272 19.52 -3.59 -19.39
CA GLU A 272 19.06 -3.62 -20.78
C GLU A 272 20.06 -2.94 -21.73
N ASP A 273 20.62 -1.79 -21.32
CA ASP A 273 21.68 -1.10 -22.07
C ASP A 273 22.93 -1.98 -22.23
N GLU A 274 23.42 -2.58 -21.14
CA GLU A 274 24.56 -3.50 -21.19
C GLU A 274 24.28 -4.73 -22.07
N TRP A 275 23.05 -5.26 -21.99
CA TRP A 275 22.62 -6.37 -22.82
C TRP A 275 22.60 -6.01 -24.31
N GLY A 276 22.15 -4.80 -24.67
CA GLY A 276 22.18 -4.29 -26.03
C GLY A 276 23.62 -4.18 -26.59
N VAL A 277 24.56 -3.74 -25.76
CA VAL A 277 26.00 -3.72 -26.10
C VAL A 277 26.53 -5.14 -26.33
N LEU A 278 26.22 -6.07 -25.43
CA LEU A 278 26.62 -7.48 -25.56
C LEU A 278 26.06 -8.10 -26.84
N GLN A 279 24.78 -7.89 -27.14
CA GLN A 279 24.13 -8.38 -28.36
C GLN A 279 24.84 -7.87 -29.62
N THR A 280 25.27 -6.61 -29.61
CA THR A 280 26.05 -6.00 -30.70
C THR A 280 27.40 -6.70 -30.86
N HIS A 281 28.12 -6.99 -29.77
CA HIS A 281 29.37 -7.72 -29.82
C HIS A 281 29.19 -9.15 -30.35
N VAL A 282 28.17 -9.86 -29.90
CA VAL A 282 27.86 -11.22 -30.39
C VAL A 282 27.56 -11.21 -31.89
N ARG A 283 26.75 -10.25 -32.37
CA ARG A 283 26.46 -10.09 -33.79
C ARG A 283 27.72 -9.79 -34.61
N ASN A 284 28.60 -8.92 -34.11
CA ASN A 284 29.86 -8.61 -34.77
C ASN A 284 30.79 -9.83 -34.84
N ALA A 285 30.87 -10.62 -33.77
CA ALA A 285 31.64 -11.86 -33.75
C ALA A 285 31.09 -12.90 -34.75
N ALA A 286 29.76 -13.05 -34.82
CA ALA A 286 29.10 -13.93 -35.79
C ALA A 286 29.41 -13.52 -37.24
N ASN A 287 29.25 -12.23 -37.58
CA ASN A 287 29.60 -11.70 -38.90
C ASN A 287 31.08 -11.96 -39.24
N LYS A 288 31.98 -11.78 -38.26
CA LYS A 288 33.42 -12.01 -38.46
C LYS A 288 33.73 -13.48 -38.70
N ALA A 289 33.03 -14.39 -38.02
CA ALA A 289 33.17 -15.83 -38.25
C ALA A 289 32.76 -16.21 -39.68
N GLU A 290 31.67 -15.66 -40.21
CA GLU A 290 31.25 -15.87 -41.60
C GLU A 290 32.27 -15.33 -42.62
N ASP A 291 32.86 -14.16 -42.36
CA ASP A 291 33.92 -13.61 -43.21
C ASP A 291 35.15 -14.53 -43.28
N VAL A 292 35.58 -15.05 -42.11
CA VAL A 292 36.73 -15.97 -42.01
C VAL A 292 36.42 -17.29 -42.72
N ASP A 293 35.21 -17.84 -42.56
CA ASP A 293 34.81 -19.06 -43.27
C ASP A 293 34.86 -18.87 -44.80
N ARG A 294 34.34 -17.75 -45.31
CA ARG A 294 34.45 -17.42 -46.74
C ARG A 294 35.89 -17.32 -47.22
N GLN A 295 36.80 -16.73 -46.44
CA GLN A 295 38.22 -16.66 -46.78
C GLN A 295 38.88 -18.03 -46.79
N TYR A 296 38.59 -18.84 -45.77
CA TYR A 296 39.08 -20.21 -45.67
C TYR A 296 38.63 -21.06 -46.87
N GLN A 297 37.36 -20.98 -47.27
CA GLN A 297 36.85 -21.70 -48.44
C GLN A 297 37.53 -21.26 -49.75
N ARG A 298 37.78 -19.95 -49.94
CA ARG A 298 38.54 -19.46 -51.10
C ARG A 298 39.97 -19.98 -51.12
N LEU A 299 40.67 -19.88 -49.99
CA LEU A 299 42.05 -20.34 -49.86
C LEU A 299 42.14 -21.85 -50.12
N ARG A 300 41.18 -22.62 -49.61
CA ARG A 300 41.06 -24.05 -49.88
C ARG A 300 40.84 -24.32 -51.38
N GLY A 301 39.94 -23.58 -52.02
CA GLY A 301 39.72 -23.71 -53.48
C GLY A 301 40.93 -23.32 -54.33
N GLU A 302 41.75 -22.34 -53.90
CA GLU A 302 43.04 -22.04 -54.54
C GLU A 302 44.06 -23.14 -54.32
N PHE A 303 44.17 -23.67 -53.09
CA PHE A 303 45.03 -24.80 -52.78
C PHE A 303 44.69 -26.01 -53.65
N ASP A 304 43.41 -26.39 -53.71
CA ASP A 304 42.92 -27.51 -54.53
C ASP A 304 43.20 -27.29 -56.04
N ARG A 305 43.23 -26.03 -56.51
CA ARG A 305 43.58 -25.70 -57.90
C ARG A 305 45.09 -25.85 -58.17
N ILE A 306 45.94 -25.52 -57.21
CA ILE A 306 47.40 -25.63 -57.32
C ILE A 306 47.87 -27.08 -57.17
N ASP A 307 47.20 -27.85 -56.30
CA ASP A 307 47.48 -29.27 -56.05
C ASP A 307 46.87 -30.21 -57.11
N GLY A 308 46.05 -29.67 -58.02
CA GLY A 308 45.49 -30.38 -59.18
C GLY A 308 46.49 -30.49 -60.34
N PRO A 309 46.69 -31.69 -60.94
CA PRO A 309 47.73 -31.88 -61.95
C PRO A 309 47.42 -31.13 -63.26
N SER A 310 48.36 -30.27 -63.66
CA SER A 310 48.44 -29.69 -65.01
C SER A 310 48.70 -30.80 -66.04
N LEU A 311 47.67 -31.16 -66.80
CA LEU A 311 47.78 -31.93 -68.05
C LEU A 311 46.71 -31.45 -69.03
N ALA A 312 46.97 -30.37 -69.76
CA ALA A 312 46.48 -30.14 -71.14
C ALA A 312 46.83 -28.73 -71.64
N ALA A 313 47.91 -28.64 -72.42
CA ALA A 313 48.17 -27.75 -73.57
C ALA A 313 49.68 -27.88 -73.83
N ASP A 314 50.13 -28.41 -74.97
CA ASP A 314 49.99 -27.73 -76.24
C ASP A 314 49.63 -28.66 -77.41
N GLY A 315 48.83 -28.08 -78.32
CA GLY A 315 48.23 -28.73 -79.47
C GLY A 315 49.14 -28.92 -80.67
N GLU A 316 48.72 -29.88 -81.47
CA GLU A 316 49.21 -30.31 -82.76
C GLU A 316 49.19 -29.19 -83.83
N LEU A 317 50.29 -29.05 -84.59
CA LEU A 317 50.32 -28.39 -85.90
C LEU A 317 50.46 -29.48 -86.97
N ALA A 318 49.33 -29.80 -87.61
CA ALA A 318 49.27 -30.63 -88.82
C ALA A 318 49.42 -29.76 -90.08
N ALA A 319 50.10 -30.32 -91.08
CA ALA A 319 50.41 -29.70 -92.36
C ALA A 319 49.28 -29.85 -93.39
N ASP A 320 49.08 -28.75 -94.13
CA ASP A 320 48.85 -28.64 -95.58
C ASP A 320 47.53 -29.12 -96.26
N GLY A 321 46.89 -28.18 -96.96
CA GLY A 321 46.65 -28.32 -98.41
C GLY A 321 45.24 -28.65 -98.94
N GLN A 322 44.74 -27.76 -99.82
CA GLN A 322 43.61 -27.86 -100.77
C GLN A 322 42.17 -27.87 -100.19
N GLY A 323 41.19 -27.07 -100.65
CA GLY A 323 41.07 -26.18 -101.80
C GLY A 323 39.67 -26.32 -102.43
N ALA A 324 38.92 -25.21 -102.52
CA ALA A 324 37.71 -24.94 -103.34
C ALA A 324 36.47 -25.83 -103.06
N ALA A 325 35.21 -25.43 -103.25
CA ALA A 325 34.60 -24.34 -104.00
C ALA A 325 33.15 -24.08 -103.51
N ASP A 326 32.62 -22.92 -103.91
CA ASP A 326 31.22 -22.61 -104.26
C ASP A 326 30.11 -22.47 -103.22
N GLY A 327 29.39 -21.35 -103.34
CA GLY A 327 27.93 -21.37 -103.27
C GLY A 327 27.28 -20.18 -102.57
N GLU A 328 26.99 -19.14 -103.33
CA GLU A 328 26.11 -18.00 -102.98
C GLU A 328 24.68 -18.43 -102.61
N GLY A 329 23.95 -17.53 -101.92
CA GLY A 329 22.55 -17.33 -102.27
C GLY A 329 21.55 -17.07 -101.14
N SER A 330 21.27 -15.76 -100.96
CA SER A 330 20.14 -15.09 -100.28
C SER A 330 20.03 -15.17 -98.75
#